data_AF-F3GFI7-F1
#
_entry.id   AF-F3GFI7-F1
#
_cell.length_a   1.000
_cell.length_b   1.000
_cell.length_c   1.000
_cell.angle_alpha   90.00
_cell.angle_beta   90.00
_cell.angle_gamma   90.00
#
_symmetry.space_group_name_H-M   'P 1'
#
loop_
_entity.id
_entity.type
_entity.pdbx_description
1 polymer ?
#
loop_
_entity_poly.entity_id
_entity_poly.type
_entity_poly.pdbx_seq_one_letter_code
_entity_poly.pdbx_strand_id
1 'polypeptide(L)'
;MLLHQYQFIALHAEFLKKTKNDWHLVEPPKAYTWDPESAEFFKKLDINTELKESHYTSLHYVIRPKAESDVVCEIQVRTLFEEIWGEVDHSLNYPSPTDNVACSEQLRVLAKVVGAGSRLVDSIFRTAQPIVSSTVEPVLEPSVEHLAKVALSSVTPPAATPTLVQSEEGLPINPEDDPT
;
A
#
# COMPACT_ATOMS: atom_id res chain seq x y z
N MET A 1 17.19 -6.26 -15.60
CA MET A 1 16.89 -5.59 -14.32
C MET A 1 15.42 -5.87 -14.05
N LEU A 2 15.09 -6.63 -12.99
CA LEU A 2 13.70 -6.95 -12.64
C LEU A 2 13.28 -6.00 -11.52
N LEU A 3 12.19 -5.26 -11.72
CA LEU A 3 11.59 -4.42 -10.70
C LEU A 3 10.42 -5.16 -10.03
N HIS A 4 10.41 -5.19 -8.70
CA HIS A 4 9.29 -5.68 -7.89
C HIS A 4 8.86 -4.61 -6.87
N GLN A 5 7.67 -4.72 -6.29
CA GLN A 5 6.98 -3.59 -5.64
C GLN A 5 7.77 -3.00 -4.47
N TYR A 6 8.43 -3.82 -3.65
CA TYR A 6 9.25 -3.30 -2.53
C TYR A 6 10.42 -2.41 -2.96
N GLN A 7 10.94 -2.58 -4.18
CA GLN A 7 12.03 -1.73 -4.69
C GLN A 7 11.54 -0.32 -5.01
N PHE A 8 10.23 -0.09 -5.10
CA PHE A 8 9.66 1.23 -5.33
C PHE A 8 9.97 2.17 -4.16
N ILE A 9 10.17 1.68 -2.94
CA ILE A 9 10.55 2.50 -1.79
C ILE A 9 11.90 3.19 -2.04
N ALA A 10 12.92 2.39 -2.38
CA ALA A 10 14.27 2.90 -2.63
C ALA A 10 14.30 3.79 -3.88
N LEU A 11 13.56 3.38 -4.92
CA LEU A 11 13.44 4.15 -6.15
C LEU A 11 12.77 5.50 -5.89
N HIS A 12 11.62 5.52 -5.21
CA HIS A 12 10.91 6.76 -4.88
C HIS A 12 11.77 7.70 -4.04
N ALA A 13 12.49 7.17 -3.05
CA ALA A 13 13.43 7.96 -2.26
C ALA A 13 14.53 8.60 -3.13
N GLU A 14 15.04 7.90 -4.14
CA GLU A 14 16.04 8.44 -5.06
C GLU A 14 15.45 9.51 -5.99
N PHE A 15 14.22 9.31 -6.49
CA PHE A 15 13.49 10.34 -7.22
C PHE A 15 13.34 11.62 -6.40
N LEU A 16 12.93 11.51 -5.13
CA LEU A 16 12.77 12.66 -4.23
C LEU A 16 14.10 13.38 -3.95
N LYS A 17 15.23 12.67 -3.93
CA LYS A 17 16.55 13.31 -3.84
C LYS A 17 16.88 14.08 -5.12
N LYS A 18 16.61 13.49 -6.29
CA LYS A 18 16.83 14.16 -7.59
C LYS A 18 15.99 15.41 -7.73
N THR A 19 14.77 15.42 -7.20
CA THR A 19 13.89 16.59 -7.26
C THR A 19 14.31 17.74 -6.33
N LYS A 20 15.19 17.49 -5.37
CA LYS A 20 15.76 18.55 -4.51
C LYS A 20 16.98 19.24 -5.15
N ASN A 21 17.58 18.61 -6.18
CA ASN A 21 18.82 19.06 -6.78
C ASN A 21 18.60 19.57 -8.20
N ASP A 22 18.19 18.68 -9.11
CA ASP A 22 18.24 18.93 -10.55
C ASP A 22 16.85 18.90 -11.20
N TRP A 23 15.98 17.98 -10.78
CA TRP A 23 14.69 17.76 -11.41
C TRP A 23 13.61 18.62 -10.77
N HIS A 24 12.69 19.14 -11.58
CA HIS A 24 11.55 19.92 -11.10
C HIS A 24 10.27 19.16 -11.36
N LEU A 25 9.55 18.81 -10.30
CA LEU A 25 8.23 18.19 -10.44
C LEU A 25 7.25 19.20 -11.02
N VAL A 26 6.59 18.83 -12.11
CA VAL A 26 5.50 19.61 -12.71
C VAL A 26 4.21 19.37 -11.94
N GLU A 27 4.02 18.15 -11.47
CA GLU A 27 2.93 17.73 -10.60
C GLU A 27 3.45 16.75 -9.53
N PRO A 28 2.73 16.61 -8.40
CA PRO A 28 3.05 15.60 -7.40
C PRO A 28 3.05 14.19 -8.01
N PRO A 29 3.92 13.27 -7.53
CA PRO A 29 3.92 11.88 -7.97
C PRO A 29 2.53 11.25 -7.84
N LYS A 30 2.12 10.48 -8.86
CA LYS A 30 0.81 9.80 -8.89
C LYS A 30 0.96 8.30 -9.08
N ALA A 31 0.26 7.52 -8.28
CA ALA A 31 0.12 6.09 -8.48
C ALA A 31 -1.30 5.78 -8.95
N TYR A 32 -1.39 5.10 -10.09
CA TYR A 32 -2.62 4.45 -10.52
C TYR A 32 -2.55 2.99 -10.12
N THR A 33 -3.63 2.45 -9.58
CA THR A 33 -3.73 1.03 -9.24
C THR A 33 -5.19 0.62 -9.21
N TRP A 34 -5.50 -0.63 -9.51
CA TRP A 34 -6.82 -1.21 -9.27
C TRP A 34 -6.87 -2.02 -7.96
N ASP A 35 -5.69 -2.32 -7.40
CA ASP A 35 -5.52 -3.17 -6.22
C ASP A 35 -5.47 -2.32 -4.93
N PRO A 36 -6.38 -2.55 -3.97
CA PRO A 36 -6.44 -1.79 -2.72
C PRO A 36 -5.17 -1.92 -1.85
N GLU A 37 -4.54 -3.10 -1.82
CA GLU A 37 -3.30 -3.33 -1.06
C GLU A 37 -2.15 -2.48 -1.61
N SER A 38 -1.99 -2.49 -2.92
CA SER A 38 -1.04 -1.61 -3.62
C SER A 38 -1.37 -0.13 -3.39
N ALA A 39 -2.66 0.22 -3.31
CA ALA A 39 -3.07 1.59 -3.02
C ALA A 39 -2.63 2.02 -1.61
N GLU A 40 -2.79 1.16 -0.61
CA GLU A 40 -2.29 1.41 0.75
C GLU A 40 -0.77 1.51 0.79
N PHE A 41 -0.07 0.67 0.04
CA PHE A 41 1.38 0.73 -0.09
C PHE A 41 1.86 2.09 -0.62
N PHE A 42 1.27 2.60 -1.70
CA PHE A 42 1.65 3.90 -2.26
C PHE A 42 1.27 5.08 -1.35
N LYS A 43 0.10 5.01 -0.68
CA LYS A 43 -0.30 6.01 0.31
C LYS A 43 0.67 6.11 1.49
N LYS A 44 1.23 4.98 1.96
CA LYS A 44 2.27 4.96 3.02
C LYS A 44 3.57 5.65 2.58
N LEU A 45 3.80 5.79 1.27
CA LEU A 45 4.93 6.51 0.69
C LEU A 45 4.62 7.99 0.38
N ASP A 46 3.46 8.50 0.81
CA ASP A 46 2.99 9.87 0.53
C ASP A 46 2.83 10.17 -0.97
N ILE A 47 2.48 9.14 -1.76
CA ILE A 47 2.20 9.26 -3.19
C ILE A 47 0.70 9.43 -3.41
N ASN A 48 0.32 10.40 -4.24
CA ASN A 48 -1.08 10.61 -4.59
C ASN A 48 -1.60 9.37 -5.34
N THR A 49 -2.58 8.67 -4.77
CA THR A 49 -2.97 7.35 -5.25
C THR A 49 -4.43 7.34 -5.70
N GLU A 50 -4.66 6.98 -6.96
CA GLU A 50 -5.98 6.87 -7.57
C GLU A 50 -6.31 5.40 -7.87
N LEU A 51 -7.48 4.96 -7.38
CA LEU A 51 -8.03 3.67 -7.77
C LEU A 51 -8.60 3.77 -9.19
N LYS A 52 -8.17 2.89 -10.09
CA LYS A 52 -8.70 2.78 -11.46
C LYS A 52 -9.50 1.49 -11.60
N GLU A 53 -10.64 1.57 -12.27
CA GLU A 53 -11.45 0.40 -12.64
C GLU A 53 -10.81 -0.38 -13.79
N SER A 54 -10.07 0.32 -14.66
CA SER A 54 -9.13 -0.35 -15.56
C SER A 54 -8.07 -1.00 -14.68
N HIS A 55 -7.75 -2.28 -14.93
CA HIS A 55 -6.76 -3.05 -14.17
C HIS A 55 -5.31 -2.58 -14.37
N TYR A 56 -5.14 -1.28 -14.58
CA TYR A 56 -3.92 -0.56 -14.83
C TYR A 56 -3.25 -0.19 -13.51
N THR A 57 -1.98 -0.56 -13.37
CA THR A 57 -1.14 -0.14 -12.25
C THR A 57 0.15 0.47 -12.80
N SER A 58 0.48 1.68 -12.35
CA SER A 58 1.69 2.41 -12.77
C SER A 58 1.97 3.57 -11.83
N LEU A 59 3.25 3.83 -11.57
CA LEU A 59 3.70 5.02 -10.83
C LEU A 59 4.22 6.07 -11.82
N HIS A 60 3.75 7.30 -11.70
CA HIS A 60 3.94 8.39 -12.66
C HIS A 60 4.67 9.57 -12.00
N TYR A 61 5.74 10.01 -12.64
CA TYR A 61 6.48 11.23 -12.27
C TYR A 61 6.54 12.15 -13.48
N VAL A 62 5.97 13.34 -13.37
CA VAL A 62 6.07 14.36 -14.42
C VAL A 62 7.09 15.40 -14.00
N ILE A 63 8.20 15.47 -14.74
CA ILE A 63 9.36 16.30 -14.40
C ILE A 63 9.77 17.21 -15.54
N ARG A 64 10.36 18.35 -15.19
CA ARG A 64 11.26 19.11 -16.06
C ARG A 64 12.70 18.81 -15.65
N PRO A 65 13.60 18.47 -16.59
CA PRO A 65 15.01 18.22 -16.25
C PRO A 65 15.74 19.42 -15.64
N LYS A 66 15.24 20.64 -15.88
CA LYS A 66 15.66 21.93 -15.30
C LYS A 66 14.44 22.85 -15.19
N ALA A 67 14.44 23.81 -14.27
CA ALA A 67 13.29 24.71 -14.06
C ALA A 67 12.85 25.40 -15.36
N GLU A 68 13.83 25.93 -16.09
CA GLU A 68 13.64 26.70 -17.33
C GLU A 68 13.51 25.84 -18.59
N SER A 69 13.39 24.51 -18.44
CA SER A 69 13.24 23.61 -19.60
C SER A 69 11.83 23.69 -20.16
N ASP A 70 11.72 23.95 -21.46
CA ASP A 70 10.45 23.88 -22.20
C ASP A 70 9.96 22.43 -22.38
N VAL A 71 10.82 21.45 -22.13
CA VAL A 71 10.49 20.02 -22.23
C VAL A 71 9.99 19.49 -20.89
N VAL A 72 8.81 18.87 -20.92
CA VAL A 72 8.23 18.09 -19.84
C VAL A 72 8.36 16.60 -20.18
N CYS A 73 8.88 15.82 -19.24
CA CYS A 73 9.04 14.38 -19.37
C CYS A 73 8.12 13.68 -18.36
N GLU A 74 7.40 12.66 -18.82
CA GLU A 74 6.73 11.71 -17.94
C GLU A 74 7.60 10.46 -17.79
N ILE A 75 7.83 10.06 -16.55
CA ILE A 75 8.53 8.82 -16.23
C ILE A 75 7.53 7.90 -15.56
N GLN A 76 7.27 6.76 -16.21
CA GLN A 76 6.39 5.73 -15.69
C GLN A 76 7.23 4.56 -15.18
N VAL A 77 6.90 4.09 -13.98
CA VAL A 77 7.58 3.00 -13.31
C VAL A 77 6.60 1.85 -13.14
N ARG A 78 6.94 0.73 -13.76
CA ARG A 78 6.15 -0.50 -13.78
C ARG A 78 7.03 -1.73 -13.60
N THR A 79 6.49 -2.74 -12.96
CA THR A 79 7.01 -4.11 -12.93
C THR A 79 6.83 -4.75 -14.31
N LEU A 80 7.56 -5.85 -14.58
CA LEU A 80 7.39 -6.58 -15.84
C LEU A 80 5.97 -7.14 -16.00
N PHE A 81 5.31 -7.53 -14.91
CA PHE A 81 3.94 -8.02 -14.95
C PHE A 81 2.95 -6.92 -15.35
N GLU A 82 3.13 -5.71 -14.84
CA GLU A 82 2.33 -4.54 -15.23
C GLU A 82 2.56 -4.15 -16.70
N GLU A 83 3.80 -4.24 -17.18
CA GLU A 83 4.12 -4.02 -18.59
C GLU A 83 3.48 -5.05 -19.51
N ILE A 84 3.48 -6.34 -19.12
CA ILE A 84 2.80 -7.41 -19.88
C ILE A 84 1.31 -7.10 -20.03
N TRP A 85 0.64 -6.72 -18.94
CA TRP A 85 -0.78 -6.36 -19.02
C TRP A 85 -1.00 -5.11 -19.88
N GLY A 86 -0.20 -4.06 -19.64
CA GLY A 86 -0.31 -2.79 -20.34
C GLY A 86 -0.10 -2.90 -21.85
N GLU A 87 0.86 -3.70 -22.30
CA GLU A 87 1.13 -3.93 -23.73
C GLU A 87 -0.03 -4.67 -24.42
N VAL A 88 -0.59 -5.67 -23.75
CA VAL A 88 -1.73 -6.46 -24.28
C VAL A 88 -3.01 -5.61 -24.31
N ASP A 89 -3.30 -4.88 -23.24
CA ASP A 89 -4.43 -3.93 -23.19
C ASP A 89 -4.30 -2.88 -24.30
N HIS A 90 -3.13 -2.26 -24.42
CA HIS A 90 -2.87 -1.26 -25.43
C HIS A 90 -3.04 -1.82 -26.85
N SER A 91 -2.51 -3.01 -27.14
CA SER A 91 -2.63 -3.65 -28.45
C SER A 91 -4.08 -3.95 -28.85
N LEU A 92 -4.96 -4.23 -27.88
CA LEU A 92 -6.35 -4.58 -28.14
C LEU A 92 -7.29 -3.37 -28.12
N ASN A 93 -6.97 -2.34 -27.34
CA ASN A 93 -7.89 -1.24 -27.07
C ASN A 93 -7.43 0.13 -27.63
N TYR A 94 -6.23 0.21 -28.22
CA TYR A 94 -5.77 1.42 -28.89
C TYR A 94 -5.84 1.31 -30.42
N PRO A 95 -6.29 2.37 -31.13
CA PRO A 95 -6.84 3.63 -30.60
C PRO A 95 -8.31 3.53 -30.16
N SER A 96 -8.98 2.42 -30.48
CA SER A 96 -10.39 2.16 -30.13
C SER A 96 -10.53 0.83 -29.40
N PRO A 97 -11.35 0.74 -28.34
CA PRO A 97 -11.59 -0.49 -27.60
C PRO A 97 -12.04 -1.64 -28.50
N THR A 98 -11.60 -2.86 -28.18
CA THR A 98 -12.13 -4.06 -28.84
C THR A 98 -13.62 -4.24 -28.54
N ASP A 99 -14.39 -4.63 -29.55
CA ASP A 99 -15.80 -5.02 -29.42
C ASP A 99 -15.98 -6.51 -29.05
N ASN A 100 -14.87 -7.28 -29.04
CA ASN A 100 -14.88 -8.69 -28.71
C ASN A 100 -14.93 -8.90 -27.19
N VAL A 101 -16.12 -9.22 -26.70
CA VAL A 101 -16.38 -9.53 -25.28
C VAL A 101 -15.42 -10.60 -24.73
N ALA A 102 -15.09 -11.64 -25.51
CA ALA A 102 -14.18 -12.69 -25.05
C ALA A 102 -12.76 -12.14 -24.80
N CYS A 103 -12.27 -11.25 -25.67
CA CYS A 103 -10.98 -10.59 -25.48
C CYS A 103 -11.00 -9.70 -24.22
N SER A 104 -12.08 -8.94 -24.00
CA SER A 104 -12.23 -8.11 -22.80
C SER A 104 -12.22 -8.95 -21.52
N GLU A 105 -12.93 -10.09 -21.47
CA GLU A 105 -12.91 -10.99 -20.31
C GLU A 105 -11.54 -11.64 -20.10
N GLN A 106 -10.88 -12.08 -21.17
CA GLN A 106 -9.52 -12.63 -21.10
C GLN A 106 -8.53 -11.60 -20.54
N LEU A 107 -8.67 -10.33 -20.92
CA LEU A 107 -7.82 -9.25 -20.42
C LEU A 107 -8.04 -8.98 -18.93
N ARG A 108 -9.28 -9.10 -18.43
CA ARG A 108 -9.58 -9.04 -16.98
C ARG A 108 -8.96 -10.22 -16.23
N VAL A 109 -9.00 -11.42 -16.80
CA VAL A 109 -8.34 -12.60 -16.23
C VAL A 109 -6.83 -12.41 -16.22
N LEU A 110 -6.24 -11.91 -17.31
CA LEU A 110 -4.81 -11.59 -17.38
C LEU A 110 -4.40 -10.62 -16.28
N ALA A 111 -5.20 -9.59 -16.01
CA ALA A 111 -4.92 -8.63 -14.94
C ALA A 111 -4.85 -9.27 -13.55
N LYS A 112 -5.74 -10.24 -13.27
CA LYS A 112 -5.71 -11.01 -12.01
C LYS A 112 -4.45 -11.88 -11.92
N VAL A 113 -4.05 -12.52 -13.03
CA VAL A 113 -2.82 -13.33 -13.10
C VAL A 113 -1.59 -12.45 -12.88
N VAL A 114 -1.54 -11.27 -13.50
CA VAL A 114 -0.50 -10.26 -13.33
C VAL A 114 -0.39 -9.81 -11.88
N GLY A 115 -1.50 -9.47 -11.23
CA GLY A 115 -1.50 -9.12 -9.81
C GLY A 115 -1.03 -10.26 -8.89
N ALA A 116 -1.46 -11.50 -9.18
CA ALA A 116 -0.99 -12.68 -8.44
C ALA A 116 0.52 -12.94 -8.67
N GLY A 117 1.00 -12.78 -9.90
CA GLY A 117 2.39 -12.92 -10.29
C GLY A 117 3.29 -11.91 -9.58
N SER A 118 2.89 -10.63 -9.54
CA SER A 118 3.61 -9.58 -8.81
C SER A 118 3.75 -9.93 -7.33
N ARG A 119 2.66 -10.32 -6.65
CA ARG A 119 2.71 -10.73 -5.23
C ARG A 119 3.59 -11.96 -4.99
N LEU A 120 3.55 -12.94 -5.89
CA LEU A 120 4.42 -14.11 -5.78
C LEU A 120 5.89 -13.73 -5.90
N VAL A 121 6.24 -12.85 -6.85
CA VAL A 121 7.59 -12.31 -7.01
C VAL A 121 8.04 -11.59 -5.75
N ASP A 122 7.22 -10.70 -5.19
CA ASP A 122 7.55 -10.01 -3.94
C ASP A 122 7.74 -10.99 -2.78
N SER A 123 6.93 -12.04 -2.69
CA SER A 123 7.07 -13.09 -1.67
C SER A 123 8.39 -13.86 -1.82
N ILE A 124 8.75 -14.25 -3.05
CA ILE A 124 10.02 -14.94 -3.35
C ILE A 124 11.20 -14.06 -2.94
N PHE A 125 11.22 -12.79 -3.34
CA PHE A 125 12.34 -11.89 -2.99
C PHE A 125 12.40 -11.57 -1.51
N ARG A 126 11.25 -11.41 -0.84
CA ARG A 126 11.18 -11.20 0.62
C ARG A 126 11.75 -12.39 1.39
N THR A 127 11.46 -13.62 0.95
CA THR A 127 11.92 -14.85 1.61
C THR A 127 13.36 -15.25 1.25
N ALA A 128 13.86 -14.79 0.11
CA ALA A 128 15.26 -14.99 -0.30
C ALA A 128 16.25 -14.09 0.47
N GLN A 129 15.80 -13.00 1.10
CA GLN A 129 16.68 -12.20 1.95
C GLN A 129 17.06 -13.01 3.20
N PRO A 130 18.35 -13.12 3.54
CA PRO A 130 18.76 -13.83 4.75
C PRO A 130 18.11 -13.18 5.96
N ILE A 131 17.54 -14.00 6.84
CA ILE A 131 17.07 -13.54 8.16
C ILE A 131 18.29 -12.99 8.86
N VAL A 132 18.40 -11.65 8.94
CA VAL A 132 19.36 -11.03 9.84
C VAL A 132 18.83 -11.33 11.23
N SER A 133 19.33 -12.41 11.82
CA SER A 133 19.14 -12.69 13.24
C SER A 133 19.72 -11.48 13.96
N SER A 134 18.85 -10.59 14.44
CA SER A 134 19.23 -9.64 15.47
C SER A 134 19.70 -10.48 16.65
N THR A 135 21.00 -10.67 16.80
CA THR A 135 21.58 -11.14 18.04
C THR A 135 21.19 -10.11 19.08
N VAL A 136 20.22 -10.46 19.90
CA VAL A 136 19.89 -9.72 21.12
C VAL A 136 21.12 -9.84 22.00
N GLU A 137 21.92 -8.80 22.08
CA GLU A 137 22.93 -8.65 23.13
C GLU A 137 22.21 -8.83 24.48
N PRO A 138 22.64 -9.75 25.36
CA PRO A 138 21.98 -9.96 26.64
C PRO A 138 22.10 -8.68 27.47
N VAL A 139 20.94 -8.11 27.82
CA VAL A 139 20.84 -6.99 28.76
C VAL A 139 21.39 -7.46 30.11
N LEU A 140 22.53 -6.90 30.52
CA LEU A 140 23.04 -7.01 31.88
C LEU A 140 21.98 -6.47 32.85
N GLU A 141 21.45 -7.33 33.70
CA GLU A 141 20.49 -6.92 34.73
C GLU A 141 21.11 -5.87 35.66
N PRO A 142 20.38 -4.79 36.01
CA PRO A 142 20.85 -3.84 36.99
C PRO A 142 20.77 -4.44 38.40
N SER A 143 21.90 -4.40 39.11
CA SER A 143 22.05 -4.78 40.52
C SER A 143 21.11 -3.98 41.43
N VAL A 144 20.20 -4.69 42.10
CA VAL A 144 19.26 -4.14 43.09
C VAL A 144 19.94 -3.97 44.45
N GLU A 145 20.55 -2.81 44.68
CA GLU A 145 21.12 -2.48 46.01
C GLU A 145 20.76 -1.09 46.56
N HIS A 146 19.79 -0.35 45.99
CA HIS A 146 19.51 1.02 46.49
C HIS A 146 18.05 1.46 46.69
N LEU A 147 17.10 0.54 46.86
CA LEU A 147 15.71 0.90 47.19
C LEU A 147 15.15 0.25 48.47
N ALA A 148 16.02 -0.09 49.42
CA ALA A 148 15.63 -0.47 50.77
C ALA A 148 15.82 0.71 51.75
N LYS A 149 15.01 1.77 51.62
CA LYS A 149 14.75 2.76 52.69
C LYS A 149 13.75 3.81 52.21
N VAL A 150 12.47 3.48 52.20
CA VAL A 150 11.37 4.27 52.81
C VAL A 150 10.19 3.31 52.90
N ALA A 151 9.99 2.75 54.09
CA ALA A 151 8.76 2.06 54.43
C ALA A 151 7.76 3.06 55.02
N LEU A 152 6.47 2.77 54.78
CA LEU A 152 5.28 2.94 55.63
C LEU A 152 4.15 3.87 55.16
N SER A 153 2.94 3.28 55.23
CA SER A 153 1.58 3.81 55.16
C SER A 153 0.97 3.84 53.74
N SER A 154 -0.15 3.16 53.41
CA SER A 154 -1.25 2.61 54.23
C SER A 154 -1.97 1.44 53.52
N VAL A 155 -2.54 0.55 54.33
CA VAL A 155 -3.39 -0.63 54.05
C VAL A 155 -4.85 -0.14 53.76
N THR A 156 -5.63 -0.68 52.80
CA THR A 156 -6.62 -1.78 52.98
C THR A 156 -7.18 -2.37 51.65
N PRO A 157 -7.79 -3.60 51.67
CA PRO A 157 -7.99 -4.49 50.51
C PRO A 157 -9.49 -4.70 50.08
N PRO A 158 -9.93 -5.77 49.38
CA PRO A 158 -10.44 -5.75 48.00
C PRO A 158 -11.94 -6.11 47.85
N ALA A 159 -12.60 -5.76 46.73
CA ALA A 159 -13.92 -6.34 46.43
C ALA A 159 -14.29 -6.35 44.93
N ALA A 160 -14.46 -7.58 44.43
CA ALA A 160 -15.46 -8.13 43.50
C ALA A 160 -15.93 -7.36 42.24
N THR A 161 -15.74 -8.03 41.10
CA THR A 161 -16.45 -7.90 39.83
C THR A 161 -17.98 -7.96 39.98
N PRO A 162 -18.76 -7.08 39.34
CA PRO A 162 -20.19 -7.30 39.14
C PRO A 162 -20.48 -7.99 37.80
N THR A 163 -21.34 -9.00 37.93
CA THR A 163 -21.97 -9.82 36.90
C THR A 163 -22.89 -9.04 35.96
N LEU A 164 -23.01 -9.55 34.73
CA LEU A 164 -24.02 -9.23 33.70
C LEU A 164 -25.44 -9.09 34.26
N VAL A 165 -26.11 -8.01 33.87
CA VAL A 165 -27.57 -7.89 33.89
C VAL A 165 -28.04 -7.65 32.46
N GLN A 166 -28.83 -8.58 31.94
CA GLN A 166 -29.64 -8.41 30.75
C GLN A 166 -30.83 -7.50 31.10
N SER A 167 -31.14 -6.55 30.24
CA SER A 167 -32.42 -5.84 30.22
C SER A 167 -32.93 -5.83 28.79
N GLU A 168 -33.98 -6.62 28.57
CA GLU A 168 -34.86 -6.54 27.40
C GLU A 168 -35.54 -5.17 27.38
N GLU A 169 -35.49 -4.47 26.25
CA GLU A 169 -36.50 -3.45 25.94
C GLU A 169 -36.58 -3.20 24.42
N GLY A 170 -37.74 -3.55 23.87
CA GLY A 170 -38.45 -2.79 22.84
C GLY A 170 -37.80 -2.63 21.46
N LEU A 171 -38.21 -3.48 20.52
CA LEU A 171 -38.08 -3.24 19.08
C LEU A 171 -39.02 -2.09 18.65
N PRO A 172 -38.55 -0.99 18.02
CA PRO A 172 -39.45 -0.06 17.37
C PRO A 172 -39.87 -0.61 16.00
N ILE A 173 -41.18 -0.79 15.90
CA ILE A 173 -42.00 -0.99 14.71
C ILE A 173 -41.64 -0.03 13.56
N ASN A 174 -41.48 -0.59 12.37
CA ASN A 174 -41.27 0.11 11.11
C ASN A 174 -42.65 0.39 10.47
N PRO A 175 -43.06 1.64 10.19
CA PRO A 175 -44.24 1.91 9.40
C PRO A 175 -43.85 2.16 7.93
N GLU A 176 -44.79 1.91 7.02
CA GLU A 176 -44.75 2.18 5.57
C GLU A 176 -44.33 1.00 4.66
N ASP A 177 -45.14 -0.05 4.71
CA ASP A 177 -45.64 -0.73 3.50
C ASP A 177 -47.18 -0.75 3.60
N ASP A 178 -47.87 0.03 2.77
CA ASP A 178 -49.19 -0.30 2.20
C ASP A 178 -49.56 0.69 1.06
N PRO A 179 -50.50 0.38 0.16
CA PRO A 179 -50.20 0.31 -1.26
C PRO A 179 -51.00 1.34 -2.08
N THR A 180 -50.48 1.73 -3.24
CA THR A 180 -51.33 2.16 -4.38
C THR A 180 -50.60 1.95 -5.69
#